data_AF-A0A3D2K4J6-F1
#
_entry.id   AF-A0A3D2K4J6-F1
#
_cell.length_a   1.000
_cell.length_b   1.000
_cell.length_c   1.000
_cell.angle_alpha   90.00
_cell.angle_beta   90.00
_cell.angle_gamma   90.00
#
_symmetry.space_group_name_H-M   'P 1'
#
loop_
_entity.id
_entity.type
_entity.pdbx_description
1 polymer ?
#
loop_
_entity_poly.entity_id
_entity_poly.type
_entity_poly.pdbx_seq_one_letter_code
_entity_poly.pdbx_strand_id
1 'polypeptide(L)'
;MLENLLKGGPLMVPLILCSLISLAVVYDRWFAFRQNRKVDTQSLRSKVLGHLRNNDISAAISECQTARGPIASVILAGLNSYEQLRGKNESSETMRLVVGQVMEDYSAQAMSVVNRRLDVLTTIGTAAPLLGMTGTVTGMIASFAGLAEAGSVGGSGGAVANGIAEAMITTAVGLIVALLAVIPQSVFNRWSDEIELEIEEANSEIVEFILTHH
;
A
#
# COMPACT_ATOMS: atom_id res chain seq x y z
N MET A 1 10.92 -22.54 -20.54
CA MET A 1 10.15 -21.40 -20.01
C MET A 1 10.70 -20.05 -20.50
N LEU A 2 11.99 -19.75 -20.34
CA LEU A 2 12.61 -18.51 -20.86
C LEU A 2 12.53 -18.36 -22.40
N GLU A 3 12.64 -19.45 -23.17
CA GLU A 3 12.44 -19.41 -24.63
C GLU A 3 10.99 -19.07 -25.05
N ASN A 4 9.99 -19.32 -24.20
CA ASN A 4 8.60 -18.95 -24.49
C ASN A 4 8.32 -17.49 -24.10
N LEU A 5 9.08 -16.91 -23.16
CA LEU A 5 8.99 -15.47 -22.82
C LEU A 5 9.50 -14.58 -23.95
N LEU A 6 10.50 -15.05 -24.70
CA LEU A 6 11.02 -14.38 -25.91
C LEU A 6 10.06 -14.51 -27.12
N LYS A 7 9.11 -15.46 -27.08
CA LYS A 7 8.08 -15.71 -28.09
C LYS A 7 6.70 -15.15 -27.71
N GLY A 8 6.61 -14.13 -26.85
CA GLY A 8 5.33 -13.50 -26.50
C GLY A 8 5.13 -12.12 -27.14
N GLY A 9 5.92 -11.81 -28.15
CA GLY A 9 5.91 -10.53 -28.84
C GLY A 9 6.44 -9.34 -28.02
N PRO A 10 6.39 -8.13 -28.61
CA PRO A 10 6.96 -6.92 -28.01
C PRO A 10 6.28 -6.51 -26.68
N LEU A 11 5.03 -6.94 -26.45
CA LEU A 11 4.29 -6.63 -25.22
C LEU A 11 4.73 -7.46 -24.01
N MET A 12 5.64 -8.43 -24.17
CA MET A 12 6.27 -9.11 -23.03
C MET A 12 7.24 -8.22 -22.26
N VAL A 13 7.91 -7.28 -22.92
CA VAL A 13 8.87 -6.36 -22.28
C VAL A 13 8.20 -5.53 -21.17
N PRO A 14 7.09 -4.81 -21.42
CA PRO A 14 6.41 -4.08 -20.35
C PRO A 14 5.84 -4.99 -19.26
N LEU A 15 5.37 -6.21 -19.60
CA LEU A 15 4.88 -7.17 -18.59
C LEU A 15 5.97 -7.65 -17.64
N ILE A 16 7.18 -7.92 -18.15
CA ILE A 16 8.33 -8.30 -17.32
C ILE A 16 8.73 -7.13 -16.42
N LEU A 17 8.73 -5.91 -16.92
CA LEU A 17 8.98 -4.71 -16.11
C LEU A 17 7.94 -4.55 -15.00
N CYS A 18 6.65 -4.70 -15.31
CA CYS A 18 5.58 -4.69 -14.30
C CYS A 18 5.80 -5.78 -13.24
N SER A 19 6.22 -6.99 -13.63
CA SER A 19 6.52 -8.08 -12.71
C SER A 19 7.67 -7.75 -11.76
N LEU A 20 8.77 -7.19 -12.28
CA LEU A 20 9.93 -6.79 -11.47
C LEU A 20 9.58 -5.66 -10.50
N ILE A 21 8.86 -4.64 -10.96
CA ILE A 21 8.41 -3.52 -10.12
C ILE A 21 7.47 -4.03 -9.02
N SER A 22 6.51 -4.88 -9.38
CA SER A 22 5.58 -5.47 -8.41
C SER A 22 6.32 -6.23 -7.32
N LEU A 23 7.24 -7.13 -7.68
CA LEU A 23 8.03 -7.89 -6.70
C LEU A 23 8.91 -6.99 -5.82
N ALA A 24 9.52 -5.95 -6.40
CA ALA A 24 10.33 -4.99 -5.64
C ALA A 24 9.49 -4.25 -4.58
N VAL A 25 8.28 -3.80 -4.96
CA VAL A 25 7.36 -3.11 -4.04
C VAL A 25 6.85 -4.07 -2.97
N VAL A 26 6.50 -5.31 -3.33
CA VAL A 26 6.07 -6.34 -2.37
C VAL A 26 7.14 -6.61 -1.32
N TYR A 27 8.40 -6.75 -1.75
CA TYR A 27 9.51 -7.02 -0.83
C TYR A 27 9.79 -5.83 0.12
N ASP A 28 9.85 -4.62 -0.43
CA ASP A 28 10.01 -3.37 0.33
C ASP A 28 8.91 -3.22 1.40
N ARG A 29 7.65 -3.41 1.00
CA ARG A 29 6.50 -3.27 1.91
C ARG A 29 6.43 -4.39 2.93
N TRP A 30 6.72 -5.62 2.55
CA TRP A 30 6.78 -6.74 3.49
C TRP A 30 7.76 -6.47 4.64
N PHE A 31 8.94 -5.91 4.34
CA PHE A 31 9.90 -5.55 5.37
C PHE A 31 9.43 -4.38 6.24
N ALA A 32 8.86 -3.34 5.63
CA ALA A 32 8.33 -2.17 6.35
C ALA A 32 7.22 -2.55 7.35
N PHE A 33 6.21 -3.30 6.90
CA PHE A 33 5.13 -3.77 7.77
C PHE A 33 5.63 -4.73 8.86
N ARG A 34 6.56 -5.64 8.52
CA ARG A 34 7.15 -6.54 9.52
C ARG A 34 7.97 -5.81 10.57
N GLN A 35 8.56 -4.66 10.23
CA GLN A 35 9.26 -3.81 11.20
C GLN A 35 8.28 -3.08 12.12
N ASN A 36 7.17 -2.55 11.58
CA ASN A 36 6.12 -1.91 12.39
C ASN A 36 5.45 -2.91 13.35
N ARG A 37 5.22 -4.17 12.92
CA ARG A 37 4.63 -5.21 13.78
C ARG A 37 5.47 -5.63 14.99
N LYS A 38 6.72 -5.14 15.10
CA LYS A 38 7.55 -5.34 16.30
C LYS A 38 7.24 -4.32 17.39
N VAL A 39 6.53 -3.25 17.06
CA VAL A 39 6.11 -2.22 18.00
C VAL A 39 4.77 -2.67 18.57
N ASP A 40 4.75 -2.94 19.86
CA ASP A 40 3.53 -3.29 20.58
C ASP A 40 2.74 -2.00 20.82
N THR A 41 1.86 -1.66 19.87
CA THR A 41 1.01 -0.46 19.92
C THR A 41 0.19 -0.43 21.21
N GLN A 42 -0.37 -1.57 21.63
CA GLN A 42 -1.20 -1.63 22.84
C GLN A 42 -0.36 -1.35 24.09
N SER A 43 0.87 -1.87 24.16
CA SER A 43 1.79 -1.52 25.24
C SER A 43 2.16 -0.03 25.22
N LEU A 44 2.42 0.55 24.04
CA LEU A 44 2.70 1.98 23.92
C LEU A 44 1.52 2.83 24.42
N ARG A 45 0.32 2.54 23.94
CA ARG A 45 -0.91 3.28 24.29
C ARG A 45 -1.20 3.21 25.79
N SER A 46 -1.13 2.02 26.37
CA SER A 46 -1.35 1.83 27.81
C SER A 46 -0.32 2.56 28.68
N LYS A 47 0.96 2.59 28.29
CA LYS A 47 1.99 3.37 28.98
C LYS A 47 1.74 4.87 28.87
N VAL A 48 1.44 5.38 27.68
CA VAL A 48 1.15 6.79 27.44
C VAL A 48 -0.03 7.25 28.29
N LEU A 49 -1.13 6.51 28.29
CA LEU A 49 -2.29 6.81 29.15
C LEU A 49 -1.95 6.73 30.64
N GLY A 50 -1.08 5.79 31.05
CA GLY A 50 -0.58 5.70 32.42
C GLY A 50 0.19 6.95 32.85
N HIS A 51 1.09 7.46 31.99
CA HIS A 51 1.83 8.70 32.23
C HIS A 51 0.93 9.93 32.26
N LEU A 52 -0.04 10.01 31.35
CA LEU A 52 -1.05 11.07 31.33
C LEU A 52 -1.88 11.12 32.61
N ARG A 53 -2.35 9.97 33.11
CA ARG A 53 -3.08 9.88 34.40
C ARG A 53 -2.26 10.34 35.60
N ASN A 54 -0.95 10.14 35.57
CA ASN A 54 -0.02 10.62 36.59
C ASN A 54 0.40 12.09 36.39
N ASN A 55 -0.20 12.78 35.41
CA ASN A 55 0.09 14.17 35.05
C ASN A 55 1.53 14.40 34.55
N ASP A 56 2.20 13.32 34.10
CA ASP A 56 3.58 13.32 33.62
C ASP A 56 3.62 13.30 32.09
N ILE A 57 3.31 14.46 31.49
CA ILE A 57 3.25 14.63 30.04
C ILE A 57 4.64 14.45 29.41
N SER A 58 5.70 14.89 30.09
CA SER A 58 7.06 14.79 29.59
C SER A 58 7.52 13.33 29.46
N ALA A 59 7.16 12.46 30.41
CA ALA A 59 7.41 11.03 30.28
C ALA A 59 6.60 10.40 29.13
N ALA A 60 5.34 10.81 28.94
CA ALA A 60 4.51 10.35 27.82
C ALA A 60 5.14 10.71 26.46
N ILE A 61 5.64 11.94 26.31
CA ILE A 61 6.34 12.40 25.09
C ILE A 61 7.61 11.58 24.86
N SER A 62 8.40 11.31 25.92
CA SER A 62 9.64 10.54 25.81
C SER A 62 9.41 9.09 25.38
N GLU A 63 8.35 8.44 25.87
CA GLU A 63 7.97 7.10 25.45
C GLU A 63 7.59 7.08 23.96
N CYS A 64 6.83 8.09 23.48
CA CYS A 64 6.47 8.23 22.07
C CYS A 64 7.67 8.58 21.17
N GLN A 65 8.67 9.33 21.65
CA GLN A 65 9.90 9.59 20.90
C GLN A 65 10.75 8.33 20.74
N THR A 66 10.71 7.44 21.74
CA THR A 66 11.44 6.18 21.73
C THR A 66 10.73 5.15 20.85
N ALA A 67 9.39 5.13 20.88
CA ALA A 67 8.57 4.29 20.02
C ALA A 67 8.59 4.82 18.58
N ARG A 68 9.20 4.06 17.66
CA ARG A 68 9.18 4.39 16.24
C ARG A 68 7.90 3.84 15.62
N GLY A 69 7.09 4.66 14.96
CA GLY A 69 5.93 4.17 14.21
C GLY A 69 4.91 5.26 13.88
N PRO A 70 3.93 4.95 13.00
CA PRO A 70 2.89 5.90 12.61
C PRO A 70 2.06 6.35 13.82
N ILE A 71 1.63 5.41 14.66
CA ILE A 71 0.81 5.70 15.85
C ILE A 71 1.57 6.56 16.87
N ALA A 72 2.84 6.24 17.12
CA ALA A 72 3.69 7.03 18.00
C ALA A 72 3.86 8.47 17.52
N SER A 73 3.98 8.68 16.20
CA SER A 73 4.11 10.03 15.62
C SER A 73 2.83 10.86 15.78
N VAL A 74 1.65 10.25 15.63
CA VAL A 74 0.36 10.92 15.83
C VAL A 74 0.15 11.28 17.30
N ILE A 75 0.39 10.32 18.21
CA ILE A 75 0.28 10.54 19.65
C ILE A 75 1.23 11.66 20.09
N LEU A 76 2.49 11.63 19.62
CA LEU A 76 3.48 12.66 19.93
C LEU A 76 3.06 14.05 19.48
N ALA A 77 2.48 14.19 18.28
CA ALA A 77 1.96 15.46 17.79
C ALA A 77 0.81 15.99 18.66
N GLY A 78 -0.10 15.10 19.08
CA GLY A 78 -1.18 15.41 20.01
C GLY A 78 -0.66 15.86 21.39
N LEU A 79 0.28 15.10 21.97
CA LEU A 79 0.88 15.41 23.28
C LEU A 79 1.65 16.73 23.29
N ASN A 80 2.44 17.02 22.25
CA ASN A 80 3.15 18.30 22.13
C ASN A 80 2.18 19.48 22.02
N SER A 81 1.06 19.30 21.32
CA SER A 81 0.02 20.33 21.20
C SER A 81 -0.71 20.53 22.53
N TYR A 82 -1.00 19.43 23.23
CA TYR A 82 -1.60 19.46 24.57
C TYR A 82 -0.70 20.19 25.59
N GLU A 83 0.60 19.89 25.62
CA GLU A 83 1.57 20.57 26.51
C GLU A 83 1.63 22.08 26.26
N GLN A 84 1.65 22.50 24.99
CA GLN A 84 1.68 23.92 24.61
C GLN A 84 0.40 24.67 25.02
N LEU A 85 -0.77 24.05 24.84
CA LEU A 85 -2.06 24.67 25.18
C LEU A 85 -2.28 24.72 26.70
N ARG A 86 -1.84 23.68 27.41
CA ARG A 86 -1.86 23.65 28.87
C ARG A 86 -0.98 24.76 29.45
N GLY A 87 0.20 25.00 28.88
CA GLY A 87 1.07 26.13 29.27
C GLY A 87 0.45 27.51 29.06
N LYS A 88 -0.56 27.63 28.20
CA LYS A 88 -1.31 28.86 27.93
C LYS A 88 -2.61 29.01 28.75
N ASN A 89 -2.95 28.03 29.60
CA ASN A 89 -4.23 28.00 30.35
C ASN A 89 -5.47 28.14 29.43
N GLU A 90 -5.41 27.55 28.24
CA GLU A 90 -6.56 27.50 27.33
C GLU A 90 -7.69 26.63 27.90
N SER A 91 -8.92 26.90 27.48
CA SER A 91 -10.10 26.10 27.85
C SER A 91 -9.93 24.64 27.42
N SER A 92 -10.43 23.70 28.22
CA SER A 92 -10.48 22.26 27.90
C SER A 92 -11.19 21.99 26.58
N GLU A 93 -12.20 22.79 26.22
CA GLU A 93 -12.92 22.69 24.95
C GLU A 93 -12.03 23.07 23.75
N THR A 94 -11.32 24.19 23.86
CA THR A 94 -10.34 24.63 22.84
C THR A 94 -9.20 23.62 22.71
N MET A 95 -8.72 23.09 23.83
CA MET A 95 -7.66 22.10 23.86
C MET A 95 -8.06 20.82 23.14
N ARG A 96 -9.26 20.31 23.40
CA ARG A 96 -9.82 19.16 22.68
C ARG A 96 -9.90 19.41 21.17
N LEU A 97 -10.44 20.55 20.76
CA LEU A 97 -10.63 20.86 19.34
C LEU A 97 -9.29 20.93 18.62
N VAL A 98 -8.32 21.66 19.17
CA VAL A 98 -7.00 21.84 18.54
C VAL A 98 -6.20 20.53 18.56
N VAL A 99 -6.17 19.81 19.68
CA VAL A 99 -5.44 18.53 19.77
C VAL A 99 -6.05 17.49 18.84
N GLY A 100 -7.38 17.35 18.81
CA GLY A 100 -8.07 16.44 17.91
C GLY A 100 -7.78 16.75 16.45
N GLN A 101 -7.83 18.03 16.06
CA GLN A 101 -7.52 18.45 14.69
C GLN A 101 -6.05 18.17 14.31
N VAL A 102 -5.10 18.48 15.21
CA VAL A 102 -3.69 18.16 14.96
C VAL A 102 -3.48 16.65 14.82
N MET A 103 -4.10 15.85 15.68
CA MET A 103 -3.98 14.40 15.59
C MET A 103 -4.58 13.86 14.30
N GLU A 104 -5.72 14.40 13.83
CA GLU A 104 -6.33 14.03 12.55
C GLU A 104 -5.43 14.38 11.35
N ASP A 105 -4.87 15.59 11.31
CA ASP A 105 -3.94 16.02 10.27
C ASP A 105 -2.69 15.13 10.21
N TYR A 106 -2.13 14.79 11.37
CA TYR A 106 -0.97 13.89 11.45
C TYR A 106 -1.34 12.43 11.14
N SER A 107 -2.57 12.00 11.42
CA SER A 107 -3.08 10.68 11.06
C SER A 107 -3.11 10.52 9.54
N ALA A 108 -3.65 11.51 8.82
CA ALA A 108 -3.66 11.51 7.36
C ALA A 108 -2.23 11.45 6.76
N GLN A 109 -1.29 12.19 7.35
CA GLN A 109 0.12 12.14 6.93
C GLN A 109 0.78 10.79 7.22
N ALA A 110 0.55 10.22 8.40
CA ALA A 110 1.07 8.91 8.78
C ALA A 110 0.54 7.81 7.83
N MET A 111 -0.76 7.82 7.57
CA MET A 111 -1.41 6.89 6.64
C MET A 111 -0.92 7.05 5.21
N SER A 112 -0.62 8.27 4.75
CA SER A 112 0.00 8.50 3.44
C SER A 112 1.36 7.80 3.31
N VAL A 113 2.16 7.78 4.38
CA VAL A 113 3.47 7.09 4.39
C VAL A 113 3.30 5.56 4.41
N VAL A 114 2.34 5.06 5.20
CA VAL A 114 2.00 3.63 5.29
C VAL A 114 1.51 3.11 3.93
N ASN A 115 0.60 3.83 3.30
CA ASN A 115 0.00 3.48 2.00
C ASN A 115 0.89 3.78 0.80
N ARG A 116 2.01 4.48 0.99
CA ARG A 116 2.93 4.82 -0.10
C ARG A 116 3.30 3.56 -0.90
N ARG A 117 3.33 3.67 -2.22
CA ARG A 117 3.68 2.58 -3.16
C ARG A 117 2.64 1.45 -3.26
N LEU A 118 1.59 1.38 -2.43
CA LEU A 118 0.50 0.41 -2.63
C LEU A 118 -0.26 0.70 -3.92
N ASP A 119 -0.42 1.98 -4.29
CA ASP A 119 -1.01 2.39 -5.56
C ASP A 119 -0.30 1.82 -6.79
N VAL A 120 1.01 1.57 -6.68
CA VAL A 120 1.78 0.95 -7.77
C VAL A 120 1.33 -0.49 -7.98
N LEU A 121 1.04 -1.23 -6.91
CA LEU A 121 0.47 -2.58 -7.00
C LEU A 121 -0.95 -2.55 -7.57
N THR A 122 -1.77 -1.57 -7.16
CA THR A 122 -3.12 -1.36 -7.74
C THR A 122 -3.03 -1.14 -9.25
N THR A 123 -2.12 -0.27 -9.66
CA THR A 123 -1.92 0.09 -11.06
C THR A 123 -1.42 -1.12 -11.85
N ILE A 124 -0.46 -1.89 -11.33
CA ILE A 124 0.04 -3.09 -12.02
C ILE A 124 -1.03 -4.19 -12.06
N GLY A 125 -1.77 -4.39 -10.97
CA GLY A 125 -2.84 -5.37 -10.88
C GLY A 125 -3.95 -5.14 -11.90
N THR A 126 -4.21 -3.88 -12.25
CA THR A 126 -5.21 -3.50 -13.27
C THR A 126 -4.63 -3.39 -14.68
N ALA A 127 -3.40 -2.90 -14.82
CA ALA A 127 -2.76 -2.69 -16.12
C ALA A 127 -2.21 -3.99 -16.74
N ALA A 128 -1.65 -4.92 -15.95
CA ALA A 128 -1.03 -6.15 -16.48
C ALA A 128 -2.02 -7.06 -17.25
N PRO A 129 -3.27 -7.28 -16.79
CA PRO A 129 -4.27 -8.01 -17.58
C PRO A 129 -4.63 -7.30 -18.88
N LEU A 130 -4.76 -5.96 -18.85
CA LEU A 130 -5.07 -5.16 -20.04
C LEU A 130 -3.94 -5.24 -21.06
N LEU A 131 -2.68 -5.17 -20.62
CA LEU A 131 -1.51 -5.39 -21.48
C LEU A 131 -1.52 -6.81 -22.08
N GLY A 132 -1.85 -7.82 -21.28
CA GLY A 132 -1.99 -9.20 -21.74
C GLY A 132 -3.06 -9.37 -22.82
N MET A 133 -4.25 -8.79 -22.61
CA MET A 133 -5.35 -8.77 -23.59
C MET A 133 -4.97 -8.01 -24.86
N THR A 134 -4.23 -6.92 -24.73
CA THR A 134 -3.71 -6.19 -25.90
C THR A 134 -2.72 -7.05 -26.70
N GLY A 135 -1.93 -7.89 -26.01
CA GLY A 135 -1.07 -8.92 -26.61
C GLY A 135 -1.84 -9.94 -27.45
N THR A 136 -2.98 -10.44 -26.96
CA THR A 136 -3.79 -11.37 -27.76
C THR A 136 -4.40 -10.72 -28.98
N VAL A 137 -4.95 -9.50 -28.84
CA VAL A 137 -5.53 -8.77 -29.98
C VAL A 137 -4.48 -8.51 -31.05
N THR A 138 -3.31 -7.99 -30.67
CA THR A 138 -2.24 -7.68 -31.63
C THR A 138 -1.65 -8.94 -32.28
N GLY A 139 -1.47 -10.02 -31.52
CA GLY A 139 -0.99 -11.30 -32.06
C GLY A 139 -1.98 -11.97 -33.01
N MET A 140 -3.29 -11.90 -32.71
CA MET A 140 -4.34 -12.37 -33.63
C MET A 140 -4.37 -11.55 -34.92
N ILE A 141 -4.27 -10.22 -34.85
CA ILE A 141 -4.23 -9.35 -36.04
C ILE A 141 -3.04 -9.73 -36.94
N ALA A 142 -1.85 -9.88 -36.36
CA ALA A 142 -0.65 -10.27 -37.11
C ALA A 142 -0.78 -11.66 -37.74
N SER A 143 -1.36 -12.62 -37.01
CA SER A 143 -1.58 -13.99 -37.50
C SER A 143 -2.53 -14.03 -38.70
N PHE A 144 -3.64 -13.29 -38.66
CA PHE A 144 -4.60 -13.22 -39.78
C PHE A 144 -4.07 -12.41 -40.96
N ALA A 145 -3.29 -11.35 -40.73
CA ALA A 145 -2.65 -10.58 -41.80
C ALA A 145 -1.66 -11.46 -42.59
N GLY A 146 -0.81 -12.24 -41.91
CA GLY A 146 0.11 -13.17 -42.56
C GLY A 146 -0.60 -14.29 -43.33
N LEU A 147 -1.77 -14.75 -42.85
CA LEU A 147 -2.61 -15.69 -43.58
C LEU A 147 -3.17 -15.10 -44.88
N ALA A 148 -3.62 -13.84 -44.84
CA ALA A 148 -4.16 -13.15 -46.00
C ALA A 148 -3.10 -12.91 -47.09
N GLU A 149 -1.86 -12.60 -46.68
CA GLU A 149 -0.72 -12.40 -47.61
C GLU A 149 -0.21 -13.70 -48.21
N ALA A 150 -0.17 -14.80 -47.43
CA ALA A 150 0.36 -16.09 -47.89
C ALA A 150 -0.56 -16.81 -48.89
N GLY A 151 -1.83 -16.41 -49.01
CA GLY A 151 -2.84 -17.10 -49.81
C GLY A 151 -3.13 -18.52 -49.31
N SER A 152 -4.07 -19.21 -49.96
CA SER A 152 -4.51 -20.59 -49.65
C SER A 152 -3.47 -21.67 -49.98
N VAL A 153 -2.18 -21.40 -49.74
CA VAL A 153 -1.10 -22.38 -49.91
C VAL A 153 -1.09 -23.30 -48.69
N GLY A 154 -1.31 -24.60 -48.93
CA GLY A 154 -1.40 -25.64 -47.90
C GLY A 154 -0.16 -25.66 -47.01
N GLY A 155 -0.27 -25.06 -45.82
CA GLY A 155 0.84 -24.86 -44.87
C GLY A 155 0.65 -23.63 -43.98
N SER A 156 -0.18 -22.67 -44.40
CA SER A 156 -0.45 -21.42 -43.67
C SER A 156 -1.21 -21.59 -42.34
N GLY A 157 -1.95 -22.68 -42.15
CA GLY A 157 -2.68 -22.94 -40.89
C GLY A 157 -1.78 -23.14 -39.66
N GLY A 158 -0.60 -23.76 -39.84
CA GLY A 158 0.35 -23.96 -38.74
C GLY A 158 0.99 -22.65 -38.25
N ALA A 159 1.27 -21.72 -39.18
CA ALA A 159 1.81 -20.40 -38.84
C ALA A 159 0.81 -19.56 -38.03
N VAL A 160 -0.47 -19.58 -38.42
CA VAL A 160 -1.55 -18.92 -37.70
C VAL A 160 -1.74 -19.51 -36.30
N ALA A 161 -1.75 -20.83 -36.20
CA ALA A 161 -1.87 -21.51 -34.90
C ALA A 161 -0.73 -21.14 -33.95
N ASN A 162 0.50 -21.02 -34.46
CA ASN A 162 1.65 -20.59 -33.65
C ASN A 162 1.52 -19.13 -33.18
N GLY A 163 1.09 -18.20 -34.05
CA GLY A 163 0.92 -16.80 -33.68
C GLY A 163 -0.20 -16.58 -32.65
N ILE A 164 -1.29 -17.35 -32.75
CA ILE A 164 -2.36 -17.37 -31.73
C ILE A 164 -1.82 -17.94 -30.40
N ALA A 165 -1.05 -19.02 -30.44
CA ALA A 165 -0.47 -19.61 -29.24
C ALA A 165 0.49 -18.65 -28.52
N GLU A 166 1.33 -17.92 -29.27
CA GLU A 166 2.17 -16.83 -28.76
C GLU A 166 1.33 -15.74 -28.06
N ALA A 167 0.26 -15.28 -28.71
CA ALA A 167 -0.65 -14.29 -28.16
C ALA A 167 -1.26 -14.76 -26.82
N MET A 168 -1.71 -16.01 -26.75
CA MET A 168 -2.30 -16.59 -25.53
C MET A 168 -1.30 -16.67 -24.37
N ILE A 169 -0.02 -16.92 -24.65
CA ILE A 169 1.03 -16.93 -23.63
C ILE A 169 1.15 -15.54 -22.99
N THR A 170 1.13 -14.47 -23.80
CA THR A 170 1.21 -13.08 -23.31
C THR A 170 0.05 -12.72 -22.38
N THR A 171 -1.17 -13.18 -22.69
CA THR A 171 -2.31 -13.03 -21.77
C THR A 171 -2.13 -13.82 -20.48
N ALA A 172 -1.73 -15.08 -20.56
CA ALA A 172 -1.50 -15.90 -19.38
C ALA A 172 -0.47 -15.27 -18.44
N VAL A 173 0.63 -14.74 -18.99
CA VAL A 173 1.65 -14.02 -18.22
C VAL A 173 1.09 -12.75 -17.60
N GLY A 174 0.32 -11.95 -18.35
CA GLY A 174 -0.32 -10.74 -17.82
C GLY A 174 -1.23 -11.01 -16.63
N LEU A 175 -2.00 -12.10 -16.67
CA LEU A 175 -2.85 -12.54 -15.55
C LEU A 175 -2.03 -13.00 -14.34
N ILE A 176 -0.94 -13.74 -14.55
CA ILE A 176 -0.06 -14.19 -13.47
C ILE A 176 0.60 -12.99 -12.78
N VAL A 177 1.11 -12.03 -13.55
CA VAL A 177 1.71 -10.80 -13.00
C VAL A 177 0.68 -10.00 -12.19
N ALA A 178 -0.54 -9.88 -12.69
CA ALA A 178 -1.62 -9.23 -11.96
C ALA A 178 -1.93 -9.93 -10.62
N LEU A 179 -1.99 -11.26 -10.63
CA LEU A 179 -2.24 -12.05 -9.43
C LEU A 179 -1.14 -11.83 -8.36
N LEU A 180 0.12 -11.78 -8.81
CA LEU A 180 1.26 -11.51 -7.94
C LEU A 180 1.26 -10.08 -7.37
N ALA A 181 0.58 -9.12 -8.00
CA ALA A 181 0.41 -7.76 -7.48
C ALA A 181 -0.80 -7.65 -6.54
N VAL A 182 -1.96 -8.17 -6.94
CA VAL A 182 -3.24 -7.98 -6.24
C VAL A 182 -3.32 -8.75 -4.92
N ILE A 183 -2.77 -9.98 -4.85
CA ILE A 183 -2.80 -10.78 -3.61
C ILE A 183 -2.03 -10.08 -2.49
N PRO A 184 -0.74 -9.72 -2.65
CA PRO A 184 -0.01 -9.01 -1.60
C PRO A 184 -0.61 -7.65 -1.28
N GLN A 185 -1.08 -6.91 -2.30
CA GLN A 185 -1.77 -5.63 -2.07
C GLN A 185 -2.96 -5.78 -1.13
N SER A 186 -3.80 -6.80 -1.33
CA SER A 186 -4.96 -7.06 -0.46
C SER A 186 -4.54 -7.33 0.99
N VAL A 187 -3.40 -8.00 1.20
CA VAL A 187 -2.84 -8.24 2.53
C VAL A 187 -2.31 -6.95 3.14
N PHE A 188 -1.57 -6.14 2.37
CA PHE A 188 -1.03 -4.87 2.85
C PHE A 188 -2.12 -3.84 3.18
N ASN A 189 -3.22 -3.81 2.41
CA ASN A 189 -4.36 -2.96 2.70
C ASN A 189 -4.97 -3.33 4.06
N ARG A 190 -5.19 -4.63 4.33
CA ARG A 190 -5.71 -5.07 5.65
C ARG A 190 -4.82 -4.62 6.81
N TRP A 191 -3.50 -4.72 6.66
CA TRP A 191 -2.57 -4.24 7.69
C TRP A 191 -2.54 -2.72 7.80
N SER A 192 -2.78 -2.00 6.71
CA SER A 192 -2.95 -0.55 6.77
C SER A 192 -4.23 -0.18 7.52
N ASP A 193 -5.35 -0.84 7.23
CA ASP A 193 -6.63 -0.62 7.90
C ASP A 193 -6.52 -0.90 9.41
N GLU A 194 -5.79 -1.96 9.81
CA GLU A 194 -5.49 -2.25 11.22
C GLU A 194 -4.73 -1.09 11.90
N ILE A 195 -3.73 -0.50 11.22
CA ILE A 195 -2.98 0.65 11.74
C ILE A 195 -3.88 1.89 11.85
N GLU A 196 -4.76 2.11 10.87
CA GLU A 196 -5.70 3.24 10.87
C GLU A 196 -6.63 3.17 12.09
N LEU A 197 -7.22 1.99 12.33
CA LEU A 197 -8.06 1.75 13.51
C LEU A 197 -7.30 1.97 14.81
N GLU A 198 -6.06 1.50 14.92
CA GLU A 198 -5.22 1.74 16.10
C GLU A 198 -4.95 3.24 16.34
N ILE A 199 -4.78 4.02 15.27
CA ILE A 199 -4.61 5.48 15.34
C ILE A 199 -5.92 6.14 15.81
N GLU A 200 -7.06 5.76 15.24
CA GLU A 200 -8.38 6.31 15.60
C GLU A 200 -8.74 6.03 17.07
N GLU A 201 -8.47 4.82 17.55
CA GLU A 201 -8.63 4.46 18.96
C GLU A 201 -7.75 5.34 19.86
N ALA A 202 -6.48 5.50 19.53
CA ALA A 202 -5.56 6.33 20.30
C ALA A 202 -5.96 7.81 20.32
N ASN A 203 -6.45 8.33 19.18
CA ASN A 203 -6.97 9.69 19.08
C ASN A 203 -8.19 9.89 20.00
N SER A 204 -9.14 8.95 19.92
CA SER A 204 -10.36 8.98 20.74
C SER A 204 -10.03 8.95 22.24
N GLU A 205 -9.14 8.05 22.67
CA GLU A 205 -8.73 7.92 24.07
C GLU A 205 -8.03 9.18 24.61
N ILE A 206 -7.14 9.79 23.82
CA ILE A 206 -6.43 11.02 24.22
C ILE A 206 -7.38 12.21 24.29
N VAL A 207 -8.28 12.35 23.32
CA VAL A 207 -9.30 13.42 23.32
C VAL A 207 -10.27 13.26 24.50
N GLU A 208 -10.68 12.04 24.83
CA GLU A 208 -11.53 11.75 26.00
C GLU A 208 -10.81 12.05 27.32
N PHE A 209 -9.51 11.75 27.41
CA PHE A 209 -8.70 12.10 28.57
C PHE A 209 -8.69 13.61 28.83
N ILE A 210 -8.56 14.43 27.78
CA ILE A 210 -8.57 15.90 27.89
C ILE A 210 -9.91 16.42 28.44
N LEU A 211 -11.02 15.77 28.11
CA LEU A 211 -12.35 16.15 28.61
C LEU A 211 -12.59 15.79 30.07
N THR A 212 -12.07 14.64 30.50
CA THR A 212 -12.40 14.05 31.81
C THR A 212 -11.48 14.50 32.94
N HIS A 213 -10.25 14.93 32.63
CA HIS A 213 -9.21 15.21 33.62
C HIS A 213 -8.77 16.68 33.64
N HIS A 214 -9.62 17.60 33.17
CA HIS A 214 -9.35 19.04 33.16
C HIS A 214 -10.49 19.86 33.78
#